data_AF-A0A832C7Y6-F1
#
_entry.id   AF-A0A832C7Y6-F1
#
_cell.length_a   1.000
_cell.length_b   1.000
_cell.length_c   1.000
_cell.angle_alpha   90.00
_cell.angle_beta   90.00
_cell.angle_gamma   90.00
#
_symmetry.space_group_name_H-M   'P 1'
#
loop_
_entity.id
_entity.type
_entity.pdbx_description
1 polymer ?
#
loop_
_entity_poly.entity_id
_entity_poly.type
_entity_poly.pdbx_seq_one_letter_code
_entity_poly.pdbx_strand_id
1 'polypeptide(L)'
;ATKAEREEFEAVGVPAYLCCFPTRKRRISVIFLLLFSGSVILISVEAFAEGLVASARVFGIDEFLMVQWIAPLASEAPEFIVAVYFVRKLRTTASFNTLISSKVNQWTLLVGCLALIYSISLASPSALPLDERQREEFLLTAAQSLLGVAVIINLRFSLFEALALLGLFLAQFVYQSVEMRYLLSFIYIAIAVPALYVHRREIVKSYFFVLELLRNKR
;
A
#
# COMPACT_ATOMS: atom_id res chain seq x y z
N ALA A 1 -1.10 13.65 28.39
CA ALA A 1 -0.80 12.22 28.58
C ALA A 1 -1.76 11.40 27.74
N THR A 2 -1.35 11.09 26.51
CA THR A 2 -2.11 10.21 25.61
C THR A 2 -1.06 9.50 24.77
N LYS A 3 -0.28 8.62 25.42
CA LYS A 3 0.31 7.51 24.69
C LYS A 3 -0.90 6.77 24.13
N ALA A 4 -1.05 6.73 22.80
CA ALA A 4 -1.92 5.74 22.19
C ALA A 4 -1.56 4.41 22.85
N GLU A 5 -2.54 3.79 23.50
CA GLU A 5 -2.38 2.52 24.19
C GLU A 5 -1.72 1.58 23.18
N ARG A 6 -0.46 1.24 23.41
CA ARG A 6 0.28 0.38 22.50
C ARG A 6 -0.46 -0.94 22.61
N GLU A 7 -1.24 -1.33 21.59
CA GLU A 7 -1.82 -2.68 21.53
C GLU A 7 -0.69 -3.63 21.91
N GLU A 8 -0.82 -4.28 23.07
CA GLU A 8 0.18 -5.24 23.51
C GLU A 8 0.29 -6.30 22.41
N PHE A 9 1.52 -6.76 22.16
CA PHE A 9 1.75 -7.77 21.14
C PHE A 9 1.07 -9.08 21.57
N GLU A 10 -0.18 -9.25 21.16
CA GLU A 10 -0.90 -10.50 21.29
C GLU A 10 -0.61 -11.36 20.06
N ALA A 11 0.29 -12.33 20.26
CA ALA A 11 0.60 -13.31 19.24
C ALA A 11 -0.63 -14.20 18.99
N VAL A 12 -1.11 -14.22 17.75
CA VAL A 12 -2.23 -15.09 17.32
C VAL A 12 -1.78 -15.89 16.10
N GLY A 13 -2.22 -17.15 15.98
CA GLY A 13 -1.91 -18.00 14.82
C GLY A 13 -0.46 -18.46 14.79
N VAL A 14 0.19 -18.38 13.63
CA VAL A 14 1.58 -18.82 13.43
C VAL A 14 2.56 -18.11 14.40
N PRO A 15 2.48 -16.78 14.59
CA PRO A 15 3.24 -16.11 15.65
C PRO A 15 3.02 -16.70 17.05
N ALA A 16 1.79 -17.07 17.43
CA ALA A 16 1.49 -17.67 18.74
C ALA A 16 2.18 -19.02 18.91
N TYR A 17 2.11 -19.87 17.87
CA TYR A 17 2.76 -21.17 17.84
C TYR A 17 4.28 -21.05 18.00
N LEU A 18 4.92 -20.12 17.27
CA LEU A 18 6.35 -19.87 17.40
C LEU A 18 6.74 -19.32 18.78
N CYS A 19 5.85 -18.55 19.42
CA CYS A 19 6.04 -18.03 20.77
C CYS A 19 6.09 -19.14 21.84
N CYS A 20 5.50 -20.31 21.61
CA CYS A 20 5.55 -21.46 22.51
C CYS A 20 6.96 -22.10 22.60
N PHE A 21 7.87 -21.83 21.65
CA PHE A 21 9.20 -22.40 21.66
C PHE A 21 10.16 -21.67 22.63
N PRO A 22 11.17 -22.38 23.19
CA PRO A 22 12.28 -21.73 23.89
C PRO A 22 12.96 -20.67 23.02
N THR A 23 13.43 -19.59 23.63
CA THR A 23 13.93 -18.38 22.95
C THR A 23 14.93 -18.67 21.81
N ARG A 24 15.87 -19.61 22.01
CA ARG A 24 16.84 -19.99 20.97
C ARG A 24 16.16 -20.61 19.75
N LYS A 25 15.28 -21.59 19.97
CA LYS A 25 14.54 -22.26 18.89
C LYS A 25 13.65 -21.26 18.16
N ARG A 26 12.91 -20.42 18.88
CA ARG A 26 12.06 -19.37 18.30
C ARG A 26 12.85 -18.43 17.38
N ARG A 27 14.00 -17.91 17.82
CA ARG A 27 14.85 -17.02 17.01
C ARG A 27 15.39 -17.71 15.77
N ILE A 28 15.89 -18.96 15.91
CA ILE A 28 16.39 -19.73 14.77
C ILE A 28 15.26 -19.98 13.76
N SER A 29 14.07 -20.37 14.20
CA SER A 29 12.91 -20.57 13.33
C SER A 29 12.53 -19.30 12.58
N VAL A 30 12.46 -18.15 13.26
CA VAL A 30 12.13 -16.87 12.61
C VAL A 30 13.20 -16.45 11.60
N ILE A 31 14.48 -16.57 11.94
CA ILE A 31 15.59 -16.26 11.02
C ILE A 31 15.55 -17.17 9.80
N PHE A 32 15.34 -18.48 10.01
CA PHE A 32 15.22 -19.44 8.93
C PHE A 32 14.05 -19.10 8.01
N LEU A 33 12.85 -18.83 8.57
CA LEU A 33 11.68 -18.45 7.78
C LEU A 33 11.91 -17.16 6.99
N LEU A 34 12.58 -16.17 7.60
CA LEU A 34 12.92 -14.91 6.93
C LEU A 34 13.86 -15.14 5.74
N LEU A 35 14.96 -15.86 5.95
CA LEU A 35 15.95 -16.14 4.90
C LEU A 35 15.35 -17.01 3.80
N PHE A 36 14.63 -18.08 4.17
CA PHE A 36 13.96 -18.96 3.23
C PHE A 36 12.96 -18.19 2.36
N SER A 37 12.06 -17.42 2.98
CA SER A 37 11.06 -16.65 2.24
C SER A 37 11.72 -15.60 1.33
N GLY A 38 12.74 -14.90 1.82
CA GLY A 38 13.50 -13.94 1.03
C GLY A 38 14.17 -14.58 -0.19
N SER A 39 14.83 -15.73 -0.01
CA SER A 39 15.46 -16.47 -1.11
C SER A 39 14.43 -16.97 -2.13
N VAL A 40 13.29 -17.49 -1.67
CA VAL A 40 12.19 -17.92 -2.55
C VAL A 40 11.66 -16.74 -3.37
N ILE A 41 11.44 -15.57 -2.75
CA ILE A 41 11.01 -14.37 -3.48
C ILE A 41 12.02 -13.99 -4.56
N LEU A 42 13.31 -13.92 -4.23
CA LEU A 42 14.37 -13.53 -5.17
C LEU A 42 14.48 -14.48 -6.37
N ILE A 43 14.37 -15.79 -6.15
CA ILE A 43 14.46 -16.79 -7.23
C ILE A 43 13.18 -16.85 -8.06
N SER A 44 12.03 -16.49 -7.47
CA SER A 44 10.73 -16.63 -8.14
C SER A 44 10.27 -15.38 -8.88
N VAL A 45 10.72 -14.17 -8.49
CA VAL A 45 10.15 -12.91 -8.97
C VAL A 45 10.31 -12.69 -10.48
N GLU A 46 11.46 -13.07 -11.05
CA GLU A 46 11.74 -12.92 -12.49
C GLU A 46 10.83 -13.85 -13.30
N ALA A 47 10.82 -15.15 -12.97
CA ALA A 47 9.95 -16.13 -13.63
C ALA A 47 8.47 -15.78 -13.49
N PHE A 48 8.06 -15.22 -12.34
CA PHE A 48 6.71 -14.71 -12.14
C PHE A 48 6.40 -13.54 -13.07
N ALA A 49 7.25 -12.51 -13.11
CA ALA A 49 7.03 -11.32 -13.93
C ALA A 49 7.02 -11.64 -15.43
N GLU A 50 8.02 -12.39 -15.91
CA GLU A 50 8.10 -12.81 -17.31
C GLU A 50 6.96 -13.76 -17.69
N GLY A 51 6.63 -14.70 -16.82
CA GLY A 51 5.51 -15.63 -17.03
C GLY A 51 4.17 -14.91 -17.15
N LEU A 52 3.98 -13.82 -16.42
CA LEU A 52 2.77 -13.01 -16.45
C LEU A 52 2.65 -12.27 -17.80
N VAL A 53 3.73 -11.65 -18.28
CA VAL A 53 3.79 -11.00 -19.60
C VAL A 53 3.64 -12.02 -20.74
N ALA A 54 4.32 -13.17 -20.64
CA ALA A 54 4.20 -14.23 -21.64
C ALA A 54 2.78 -14.79 -21.71
N SER A 55 2.12 -14.96 -20.56
CA SER A 55 0.71 -15.36 -20.50
C SER A 55 -0.20 -14.33 -21.16
N ALA A 56 0.04 -13.04 -20.94
CA ALA A 56 -0.70 -11.96 -21.58
C ALA A 56 -0.70 -12.10 -23.12
N ARG A 57 0.49 -12.33 -23.70
CA ARG A 57 0.67 -12.54 -25.15
C ARG A 57 -0.09 -13.75 -25.67
N VAL A 58 -0.05 -14.87 -24.95
CA VAL A 58 -0.74 -16.12 -25.34
C VAL A 58 -2.26 -15.94 -25.34
N PHE A 59 -2.80 -15.25 -24.33
CA PHE A 59 -4.23 -15.02 -24.21
C PHE A 59 -4.73 -13.79 -24.98
N GLY A 60 -3.85 -13.05 -25.66
CA GLY A 60 -4.20 -11.81 -26.36
C GLY A 60 -4.68 -10.70 -25.44
N ILE A 61 -4.22 -10.68 -24.18
CA ILE A 61 -4.54 -9.67 -23.18
C ILE A 61 -3.42 -8.63 -23.16
N ASP A 62 -3.78 -7.37 -22.94
CA ASP A 62 -2.84 -6.27 -22.80
C ASP A 62 -1.85 -6.52 -21.63
N GLU A 63 -0.54 -6.42 -21.92
CA GLU A 63 0.53 -6.67 -20.94
C GLU A 63 0.48 -5.69 -19.76
N PHE A 64 0.04 -4.46 -20.00
CA PHE A 64 -0.09 -3.45 -18.97
C PHE A 64 -1.22 -3.78 -18.00
N LEU A 65 -2.36 -4.33 -18.45
CA LEU A 65 -3.41 -4.84 -17.55
C LEU A 65 -2.87 -5.90 -16.59
N MET A 66 -2.07 -6.78 -17.14
CA MET A 66 -1.44 -7.90 -16.46
C MET A 66 -0.46 -7.41 -15.39
N VAL A 67 0.43 -6.48 -15.74
CA VAL A 67 1.40 -5.87 -14.80
C VAL A 67 0.73 -4.94 -13.78
N GLN A 68 -0.29 -4.17 -14.17
CA GLN A 68 -0.92 -3.18 -13.29
C GLN A 68 -1.93 -3.81 -12.32
N TRP A 69 -2.67 -4.83 -12.74
CA TRP A 69 -3.77 -5.37 -11.95
C TRP A 69 -3.50 -6.75 -11.39
N ILE A 70 -3.01 -7.67 -12.23
CA ILE A 70 -2.85 -9.07 -11.82
C ILE A 70 -1.63 -9.25 -10.93
N ALA A 71 -0.50 -8.61 -11.27
CA ALA A 71 0.70 -8.69 -10.43
C ALA A 71 0.44 -8.15 -9.00
N PRO A 72 -0.11 -6.94 -8.79
CA PRO A 72 -0.44 -6.46 -7.46
C PRO A 72 -1.51 -7.30 -6.75
N LEU A 73 -2.54 -7.78 -7.47
CA LEU A 73 -3.54 -8.65 -6.85
C LEU A 73 -2.90 -9.91 -6.27
N ALA A 74 -1.97 -10.53 -6.99
CA ALA A 74 -1.25 -11.71 -6.54
C ALA A 74 -0.27 -11.40 -5.39
N SER A 75 0.51 -10.30 -5.50
CA SER A 75 1.53 -9.96 -4.49
C SER A 75 0.94 -9.43 -3.18
N GLU A 76 -0.20 -8.74 -3.24
CA GLU A 76 -0.86 -8.12 -2.08
C GLU A 76 -1.93 -9.02 -1.44
N ALA A 77 -2.36 -10.10 -2.12
CA ALA A 77 -3.36 -11.03 -1.59
C ALA A 77 -3.01 -11.60 -0.20
N PRO A 78 -1.76 -12.03 0.10
CA PRO A 78 -1.41 -12.49 1.43
C PRO A 78 -1.65 -11.44 2.53
N GLU A 79 -1.33 -10.17 2.25
CA GLU A 79 -1.59 -9.07 3.20
C GLU A 79 -3.09 -8.87 3.40
N PHE A 80 -3.87 -8.87 2.31
CA PHE A 80 -5.31 -8.69 2.37
C PHE A 80 -6.01 -9.82 3.16
N ILE A 81 -5.55 -11.07 3.01
CA ILE A 81 -6.05 -12.21 3.80
C ILE A 81 -5.80 -11.99 5.29
N VAL A 82 -4.62 -11.52 5.68
CA VAL A 82 -4.28 -11.23 7.08
C VAL A 82 -5.13 -10.08 7.63
N ALA A 83 -5.37 -9.03 6.85
CA ALA A 83 -6.26 -7.93 7.23
C ALA A 83 -7.70 -8.42 7.49
N VAL A 84 -8.27 -9.22 6.57
CA VAL A 84 -9.60 -9.82 6.73
C VAL A 84 -9.65 -10.74 7.95
N TYR A 85 -8.59 -11.50 8.22
CA TYR A 85 -8.48 -12.33 9.43
C TYR A 85 -8.56 -11.47 10.71
N PHE A 86 -7.87 -10.34 10.77
CA PHE A 86 -7.95 -9.42 11.91
C PHE A 86 -9.34 -8.81 12.08
N VAL A 87 -9.99 -8.40 10.99
CA VAL A 87 -11.38 -7.91 11.04
C VAL A 87 -12.32 -8.97 11.62
N ARG A 88 -12.18 -10.24 11.19
CA ARG A 88 -12.97 -11.37 11.72
C ARG A 88 -12.69 -11.66 13.20
N LYS A 89 -11.55 -11.24 13.72
CA LYS A 89 -11.19 -11.31 15.14
C LYS A 89 -11.59 -10.06 15.92
N LEU A 90 -12.41 -9.18 15.35
CA LEU A 90 -12.82 -7.90 15.93
C LEU A 90 -11.65 -6.94 16.20
N ARG A 91 -10.51 -7.15 15.53
CA ARG A 91 -9.31 -6.29 15.60
C ARG A 91 -9.26 -5.33 14.42
N THR A 92 -10.33 -4.56 14.25
CA THR A 92 -10.50 -3.65 13.10
C THR A 92 -9.45 -2.54 13.07
N THR A 93 -9.12 -1.95 14.23
CA THR A 93 -8.07 -0.91 14.34
C THR A 93 -6.70 -1.43 13.90
N ALA A 94 -6.30 -2.62 14.35
CA ALA A 94 -5.05 -3.25 13.92
C ALA A 94 -5.03 -3.50 12.41
N SER A 95 -6.13 -4.01 11.85
CA SER A 95 -6.27 -4.23 10.41
C SER A 95 -6.13 -2.93 9.60
N PHE A 96 -6.83 -1.86 10.01
CA PHE A 96 -6.74 -0.56 9.35
C PHE A 96 -5.33 0.03 9.44
N ASN A 97 -4.70 -0.05 10.61
CA ASN A 97 -3.33 0.43 10.80
C ASN A 97 -2.34 -0.31 9.90
N THR A 98 -2.48 -1.63 9.73
CA THR A 98 -1.66 -2.42 8.81
C THR A 98 -1.83 -1.93 7.36
N LEU A 99 -3.07 -1.82 6.88
CA LEU A 99 -3.34 -1.38 5.49
C LEU A 99 -2.88 0.05 5.22
N ILE A 100 -3.12 0.98 6.15
CA ILE A 100 -2.65 2.38 6.02
C ILE A 100 -1.12 2.41 6.04
N SER A 101 -0.47 1.65 6.93
CA SER A 101 0.99 1.57 6.99
C SER A 101 1.58 0.99 5.70
N SER A 102 0.96 -0.04 5.12
CA SER A 102 1.37 -0.62 3.84
C SER A 102 1.24 0.39 2.70
N LYS A 103 0.13 1.13 2.63
CA LYS A 103 -0.03 2.19 1.65
C LYS A 103 1.03 3.30 1.78
N VAL A 104 1.40 3.69 3.00
CA VAL A 104 2.49 4.66 3.22
C VAL A 104 3.80 4.11 2.68
N ASN A 105 4.14 2.85 2.97
CA ASN A 105 5.35 2.20 2.47
C ASN A 105 5.37 2.11 0.93
N GLN A 106 4.27 1.70 0.30
CA GLN A 106 4.12 1.61 -1.15
C GLN A 106 4.16 2.99 -1.84
N TRP A 107 3.63 4.04 -1.21
CA TRP A 107 3.64 5.37 -1.82
C TRP A 107 4.96 6.14 -1.60
N THR A 108 5.82 5.66 -0.71
CA THR A 108 7.08 6.33 -0.38
C THR A 108 8.29 5.46 -0.71
N LEU A 109 8.53 4.41 0.07
CA LEU A 109 9.71 3.55 -0.06
C LEU A 109 9.75 2.86 -1.43
N LEU A 110 8.64 2.29 -1.88
CA LEU A 110 8.59 1.60 -3.19
C LEU A 110 8.94 2.55 -4.34
N VAL A 111 8.33 3.74 -4.39
CA VAL A 111 8.60 4.76 -5.42
C VAL A 111 10.07 5.17 -5.42
N GLY A 112 10.65 5.40 -4.23
CA GLY A 112 12.07 5.70 -4.09
C GLY A 112 12.99 4.54 -4.49
N CYS A 113 12.63 3.31 -4.13
CA CYS A 113 13.38 2.11 -4.49
C CYS A 113 13.40 1.86 -6.00
N LEU A 114 12.29 2.11 -6.72
CA LEU A 114 12.26 1.97 -8.18
C LEU A 114 13.26 2.91 -8.86
N ALA A 115 13.28 4.19 -8.48
CA ALA A 115 14.23 5.16 -9.03
C ALA A 115 15.69 4.80 -8.70
N LEU A 116 15.93 4.32 -7.47
CA LEU A 116 17.26 3.91 -7.01
C LEU A 116 17.75 2.65 -7.73
N ILE A 117 16.92 1.61 -7.84
CA ILE A 117 17.26 0.36 -8.54
C ILE A 117 17.48 0.63 -10.02
N TYR A 118 16.70 1.52 -10.65
CA TYR A 118 16.92 1.94 -12.03
C TYR A 118 18.33 2.54 -12.22
N SER A 119 18.73 3.49 -11.39
CA SER A 119 20.09 4.06 -11.43
C SER A 119 21.19 3.01 -11.19
N ILE A 120 20.99 2.10 -10.24
CA ILE A 120 21.93 1.01 -9.95
C ILE A 120 22.07 0.08 -11.16
N SER A 121 20.95 -0.29 -11.80
CA SER A 121 20.94 -1.18 -12.96
C SER A 121 21.67 -0.59 -14.17
N LEU A 122 21.69 0.73 -14.30
CA LEU A 122 22.42 1.47 -15.33
C LEU A 122 23.85 1.85 -14.92
N ALA A 123 24.29 1.48 -13.71
CA ALA A 123 25.56 1.87 -13.11
C ALA A 123 25.84 3.39 -13.18
N SER A 124 24.79 4.22 -13.20
CA SER A 124 24.90 5.68 -13.34
C SER A 124 23.69 6.39 -12.74
N PRO A 125 23.86 7.58 -12.11
CA PRO A 125 22.74 8.37 -11.62
C PRO A 125 21.82 8.77 -12.78
N SER A 126 20.63 8.19 -12.81
CA SER A 126 19.68 8.33 -13.91
C SER A 126 18.26 8.52 -13.39
N ALA A 127 17.53 9.47 -13.99
CA ALA A 127 16.11 9.63 -13.70
C ALA A 127 15.31 8.50 -14.33
N LEU A 128 14.38 7.91 -13.56
CA LEU A 128 13.42 6.94 -14.10
C LEU A 128 12.52 7.66 -15.11
N PRO A 129 12.58 7.32 -16.41
CA PRO A 129 11.73 7.95 -17.41
C PRO A 129 10.27 7.57 -17.16
N LEU A 130 9.38 8.55 -17.25
CA LEU A 130 7.94 8.33 -17.23
C LEU A 130 7.37 8.75 -18.58
N ASP A 131 6.79 7.80 -19.30
CA ASP A 131 6.04 8.09 -20.52
C ASP A 131 4.71 8.83 -20.20
N GLU A 132 3.98 9.26 -21.23
CA GLU A 132 2.73 10.00 -21.03
C GLU A 132 1.71 9.20 -20.22
N ARG A 133 1.58 7.90 -20.49
CA ARG A 133 0.67 7.01 -19.79
C ARG A 133 1.02 6.91 -18.30
N GLN A 134 2.30 6.69 -17.98
CA GLN A 134 2.80 6.56 -16.61
C GLN A 134 2.64 7.87 -15.84
N ARG A 135 2.85 9.03 -16.48
CA ARG A 135 2.60 10.34 -15.85
C ARG A 135 1.14 10.53 -15.49
N GLU A 136 0.24 10.12 -16.37
CA GLU A 136 -1.22 10.15 -16.14
C GLU A 136 -1.65 9.20 -15.01
N GLU A 137 -1.13 7.98 -14.99
CA GLU A 137 -1.40 7.00 -13.92
C GLU A 137 -0.82 7.46 -12.58
N PHE A 138 0.35 8.10 -12.61
CA PHE A 138 0.95 8.70 -11.40
C PHE A 138 0.09 9.84 -10.85
N LEU A 139 -0.41 10.73 -11.72
CA LEU A 139 -1.34 11.79 -11.33
C LEU A 139 -2.62 11.22 -10.73
N LEU A 140 -3.22 10.22 -11.39
CA LEU A 140 -4.43 9.55 -10.91
C LEU A 140 -4.21 8.92 -9.54
N THR A 141 -3.09 8.21 -9.36
CA THR A 141 -2.75 7.56 -8.09
C THR A 141 -2.49 8.58 -6.98
N ALA A 142 -1.87 9.71 -7.31
CA ALA A 142 -1.66 10.82 -6.38
C ALA A 142 -2.99 11.47 -5.96
N ALA A 143 -3.90 11.70 -6.93
CA ALA A 143 -5.23 12.24 -6.69
C ALA A 143 -6.07 11.30 -5.80
N GLN A 144 -6.07 10.00 -6.09
CA GLN A 144 -6.74 8.99 -5.25
C GLN A 144 -6.12 8.94 -3.85
N SER A 145 -4.80 9.05 -3.73
CA SER A 145 -4.11 9.08 -2.43
C SER A 145 -4.48 10.32 -1.62
N LEU A 146 -4.65 11.47 -2.27
CA LEU A 146 -5.15 12.70 -1.62
C LEU A 146 -6.56 12.51 -1.07
N LEU A 147 -7.46 11.88 -1.84
CA LEU A 147 -8.79 11.51 -1.33
C LEU A 147 -8.69 10.52 -0.17
N GLY A 148 -7.82 9.52 -0.26
CA GLY A 148 -7.56 8.58 0.83
C GLY A 148 -7.17 9.28 2.13
N VAL A 149 -6.26 10.27 2.06
CA VAL A 149 -5.90 11.13 3.21
C VAL A 149 -7.10 11.90 3.71
N ALA A 150 -7.88 12.53 2.82
CA ALA A 150 -9.05 13.31 3.18
C ALA A 150 -10.11 12.49 3.92
N VAL A 151 -10.27 11.22 3.56
CA VAL A 151 -11.21 10.30 4.19
C VAL A 151 -10.74 9.88 5.59
N ILE A 152 -9.45 9.60 5.78
CA ILE A 152 -8.95 9.12 7.08
C ILE A 152 -8.60 10.25 8.07
N ILE A 153 -8.56 11.51 7.63
CA ILE A 153 -8.07 12.64 8.44
C ILE A 153 -8.87 12.87 9.73
N ASN A 154 -10.15 12.52 9.72
CA ASN A 154 -11.06 12.66 10.86
C ASN A 154 -11.06 11.42 11.79
N LEU A 155 -10.22 10.42 11.49
CA LEU A 155 -10.09 9.13 12.19
C LEU A 155 -11.40 8.32 12.25
N ARG A 156 -12.32 8.56 11.31
CA ARG A 156 -13.57 7.82 11.15
C ARG A 156 -13.66 7.34 9.71
N PHE A 157 -14.17 6.13 9.51
CA PHE A 157 -14.32 5.56 8.18
C PHE A 157 -15.72 4.96 8.05
N SER A 158 -16.54 5.59 7.22
CA SER A 158 -17.94 5.21 6.99
C SER A 158 -18.09 4.27 5.81
N LEU A 159 -19.20 3.54 5.77
CA LEU A 159 -19.53 2.67 4.63
C LEU A 159 -19.68 3.48 3.33
N PHE A 160 -20.19 4.71 3.40
CA PHE A 160 -20.32 5.58 2.23
C PHE A 160 -18.96 5.97 1.65
N GLU A 161 -17.98 6.31 2.48
CA GLU A 161 -16.61 6.59 2.02
C GLU A 161 -15.96 5.35 1.42
N ALA A 162 -16.17 4.18 2.03
CA ALA A 162 -15.70 2.90 1.49
C ALA A 162 -16.28 2.59 0.10
N LEU A 163 -17.61 2.73 -0.05
CA LEU A 163 -18.30 2.51 -1.32
C LEU A 163 -17.94 3.56 -2.37
N ALA A 164 -17.72 4.82 -1.98
CA ALA A 164 -17.26 5.86 -2.89
C ALA A 164 -15.86 5.57 -3.43
N LEU A 165 -14.91 5.21 -2.55
CA LEU A 165 -13.56 4.82 -2.95
C LEU A 165 -13.59 3.59 -3.88
N LEU A 166 -14.35 2.56 -3.51
CA LEU A 166 -14.50 1.36 -4.34
C LEU A 166 -15.15 1.66 -5.69
N GLY A 167 -16.22 2.48 -5.70
CA GLY A 167 -16.93 2.84 -6.92
C GLY A 167 -16.08 3.63 -7.91
N LEU A 168 -15.34 4.64 -7.42
CA LEU A 168 -14.42 5.43 -8.26
C LEU A 168 -13.26 4.58 -8.78
N PHE A 169 -12.74 3.66 -7.95
CA PHE A 169 -11.75 2.68 -8.37
C PHE A 169 -12.27 1.75 -9.46
N LEU A 170 -13.44 1.15 -9.27
CA LEU A 170 -14.05 0.24 -10.25
C LEU A 170 -14.38 0.96 -11.57
N ALA A 171 -14.80 2.22 -11.50
CA ALA A 171 -15.02 3.03 -12.70
C ALA A 171 -13.72 3.17 -13.52
N GLN A 172 -12.58 3.42 -12.87
CA GLN A 172 -11.30 3.47 -13.57
C GLN A 172 -10.86 2.09 -14.09
N PHE A 173 -11.08 1.04 -13.30
CA PHE A 173 -10.72 -0.32 -13.67
C PHE A 173 -11.42 -0.75 -14.98
N VAL A 174 -12.71 -0.45 -15.10
CA VAL A 174 -13.52 -0.76 -16.29
C VAL A 174 -13.21 0.18 -17.46
N TYR A 175 -13.00 1.47 -17.20
CA TYR A 175 -12.78 2.47 -18.24
C TYR A 175 -11.37 3.05 -18.18
N GLN A 176 -10.48 2.52 -19.02
CA GLN A 176 -9.03 2.81 -18.99
C GLN A 176 -8.57 3.89 -19.97
N SER A 177 -9.49 4.70 -20.50
CA SER A 177 -9.14 5.76 -21.45
C SER A 177 -8.35 6.89 -20.80
N VAL A 178 -7.62 7.67 -21.61
CA VAL A 178 -6.87 8.85 -21.15
C VAL A 178 -7.83 9.87 -20.51
N GLU A 179 -8.97 10.12 -21.15
CA GLU A 179 -9.98 11.07 -20.69
C GLU A 179 -10.53 10.67 -19.31
N MET A 180 -10.77 9.37 -19.10
CA MET A 180 -11.24 8.84 -17.82
C MET A 180 -10.21 8.99 -16.71
N ARG A 181 -8.91 8.82 -17.02
CA ARG A 181 -7.83 9.05 -16.04
C ARG A 181 -7.77 10.51 -15.59
N TYR A 182 -7.87 11.47 -16.50
CA TYR A 182 -7.93 12.89 -16.13
C TYR A 182 -9.22 13.26 -15.41
N LEU A 183 -10.38 12.77 -15.87
CA LEU A 183 -11.67 13.03 -15.25
C LEU A 183 -11.71 12.53 -13.81
N LEU A 184 -11.29 11.29 -13.57
CA LEU A 184 -11.26 10.72 -12.22
C LEU A 184 -10.21 11.40 -11.34
N SER A 185 -9.05 11.77 -11.87
CA SER A 185 -8.06 12.58 -11.14
C SER A 185 -8.67 13.90 -10.65
N PHE A 186 -9.42 14.58 -11.53
CA PHE A 186 -10.12 15.81 -11.17
C PHE A 186 -11.20 15.56 -10.11
N ILE A 187 -12.02 14.52 -10.27
CA ILE A 187 -13.07 14.15 -9.30
C ILE A 187 -12.47 13.87 -7.92
N TYR A 188 -11.38 13.08 -7.86
CA TYR A 188 -10.69 12.79 -6.60
C TYR A 188 -10.22 14.07 -5.91
N ILE A 189 -9.57 14.98 -6.63
CA ILE A 189 -9.10 16.27 -6.09
C ILE A 189 -10.27 17.15 -5.66
N ALA A 190 -11.32 17.24 -6.49
CA ALA A 190 -12.49 18.06 -6.24
C ALA A 190 -13.27 17.62 -5.00
N ILE A 191 -13.26 16.33 -4.66
CA ILE A 191 -13.83 15.81 -3.41
C ILE A 191 -12.86 16.03 -2.24
N ALA A 192 -11.57 15.73 -2.44
CA ALA A 192 -10.58 15.76 -1.37
C ALA A 192 -10.31 17.17 -0.82
N VAL A 193 -10.21 18.18 -1.69
CA VAL A 193 -9.86 19.54 -1.28
C VAL A 193 -10.90 20.16 -0.33
N PRO A 194 -12.21 20.15 -0.62
CA PRO A 194 -13.22 20.61 0.34
C PRO A 194 -13.23 19.80 1.65
N ALA A 195 -13.09 18.48 1.58
CA ALA A 195 -13.05 17.62 2.76
C ALA A 195 -11.87 17.98 3.67
N LEU A 196 -10.67 18.16 3.10
CA LEU A 196 -9.48 18.62 3.83
C LEU A 196 -9.64 20.04 4.39
N TYR A 197 -10.31 20.94 3.67
CA TYR A 197 -10.57 22.29 4.14
C TYR A 197 -11.51 22.31 5.37
N VAL A 198 -12.57 21.50 5.34
CA VAL A 198 -13.48 21.32 6.47
C VAL A 198 -12.71 20.74 7.67
N HIS A 199 -11.86 19.74 7.44
CA HIS A 199 -11.07 19.07 8.47
C HIS A 199 -9.67 19.68 8.70
N ARG A 200 -9.42 20.93 8.30
CA ARG A 200 -8.10 21.58 8.40
C ARG A 200 -7.50 21.60 9.82
N ARG A 201 -8.35 21.59 10.85
CA ARG A 201 -7.92 21.51 12.26
C ARG A 201 -7.26 20.17 12.58
N GLU A 202 -7.73 19.08 11.98
CA GLU A 202 -7.17 17.74 12.17
C GLU A 202 -5.81 17.61 11.47
N ILE A 203 -5.62 18.27 10.32
CA ILE A 203 -4.30 18.35 9.65
C ILE A 203 -3.28 19.01 10.56
N VAL A 204 -3.65 20.14 11.19
CA VAL A 204 -2.78 20.85 12.14
C VAL A 204 -2.46 19.97 13.36
N LYS A 205 -3.44 19.24 13.90
CA LYS A 205 -3.21 18.28 14.99
C LYS A 205 -2.24 17.17 14.58
N SER A 206 -2.40 16.61 13.38
CA SER A 206 -1.49 15.58 12.85
C SER A 206 -0.06 16.10 12.73
N TYR A 207 0.12 17.35 12.28
CA TYR A 207 1.44 17.99 12.23
C TYR A 207 2.06 18.14 13.63
N PHE A 208 1.31 18.67 14.60
CA PHE A 208 1.80 18.81 15.98
C PHE A 208 2.08 17.47 16.64
N PHE A 209 1.31 16.43 16.34
CA PHE A 209 1.56 15.07 16.82
C PHE A 209 2.92 14.55 16.34
N VAL A 210 3.27 14.74 15.07
CA VAL A 210 4.59 14.37 14.54
C VAL A 210 5.71 15.15 15.22
N LEU A 211 5.53 16.47 15.44
CA LEU A 211 6.51 17.28 16.16
C LEU A 211 6.70 16.82 17.61
N GLU A 212 5.64 16.44 18.30
CA GLU A 212 5.71 15.92 19.65
C GLU A 212 6.47 14.59 19.70
N LEU A 213 6.24 13.69 18.74
CA LEU A 213 7.00 12.44 18.60
C LEU A 213 8.49 12.67 18.36
N LEU A 214 8.85 13.69 17.56
CA LEU A 214 10.24 14.07 17.34
C LEU A 214 10.89 14.64 18.60
N ARG A 215 10.13 15.40 19.41
CA ARG A 215 10.62 15.99 20.66
C ARG A 215 10.82 14.96 21.77
N ASN A 216 9.90 14.00 21.91
CA ASN A 216 9.96 12.94 22.93
C ASN A 216 10.95 11.80 22.60
N LYS A 217 11.57 11.82 21.41
CA LYS A 217 12.65 10.89 21.03
C LYS A 217 14.05 11.41 21.43
N ARG A 218 14.16 12.65 21.94
CA ARG A 218 15.37 13.15 22.61
C ARG A 218 15.23 12.99 24.11
#